data_AF-A0A0N4W5I8-F1
#
_entry.id   AF-A0A0N4W5I8-F1
#
_cell.length_a   1.000
_cell.length_b   1.000
_cell.length_c   1.000
_cell.angle_alpha   90.00
_cell.angle_beta   90.00
_cell.angle_gamma   90.00
#
_symmetry.space_group_name_H-M   'P 1'
#
loop_
_entity.id
_entity.type
_entity.pdbx_description
1 polymer ?
#
loop_
_entity_poly.entity_id
_entity_poly.type
_entity_poly.pdbx_seq_one_letter_code
_entity_poly.pdbx_strand_id
1 'polypeptide(L)'
;MPWESIRTLHGSDEAEMPLETPYGKISRSGDDIISVSEEEELISKIESKIVKEAAAMIQHLACDIKFTQLSGCYNCPQGADFSADCISNADSMVTANCESQKFTFSCKIIRKNIWILLNFQKSLINERCSVSGGANGNFFVLQGKLTYHISNGDTLFGHDTYILPLSHQRFSDITLPDIEPLIRIINHHWKFALGAIGSALTLAMLTYLFGPVVLIYILKALLHILARNN
;
A
#
# COMPACT_ATOMS: atom_id res chain seq x y z
N MET A 1 2.82 30.58 -11.21
CA MET A 1 4.28 30.78 -11.11
C MET A 1 4.68 30.29 -9.72
N PRO A 2 5.28 29.10 -9.56
CA PRO A 2 5.79 28.70 -8.26
C PRO A 2 7.22 29.22 -8.12
N TRP A 3 7.40 30.06 -7.11
CA TRP A 3 8.69 30.53 -6.61
C TRP A 3 9.07 29.62 -5.44
N GLU A 4 9.25 28.33 -5.71
CA GLU A 4 9.89 27.41 -4.77
C GLU A 4 11.36 27.81 -4.68
N SER A 5 11.80 28.34 -3.54
CA SER A 5 13.21 28.72 -3.37
C SER A 5 14.05 27.47 -3.12
N ILE A 6 15.24 27.38 -3.73
CA ILE A 6 16.19 26.26 -3.49
C ILE A 6 16.52 26.11 -1.98
N ARG A 7 16.36 27.18 -1.18
CA ARG A 7 16.53 27.17 0.27
C ARG A 7 15.43 26.43 1.03
N THR A 8 14.19 26.43 0.54
CA THR A 8 13.08 25.69 1.17
C THR A 8 13.24 24.19 0.96
N LEU A 9 13.82 23.77 -0.18
CA LEU A 9 14.16 22.37 -0.46
C LEU A 9 15.30 21.86 0.44
N HIS A 10 16.27 22.70 0.79
CA HIS A 10 17.36 22.33 1.70
C HIS A 10 16.95 22.29 3.19
N GLY A 11 15.76 22.77 3.54
CA GLY A 11 15.26 22.87 4.91
C GLY A 11 14.25 21.79 5.32
N SER A 12 13.84 20.93 4.39
CA SER A 12 13.07 19.72 4.70
C SER A 12 14.04 18.58 4.94
N ASP A 13 13.90 17.88 6.08
CA ASP A 13 14.69 16.69 6.44
C ASP A 13 14.67 15.58 5.36
N GLU A 14 13.76 15.68 4.39
CA GLU A 14 13.55 14.77 3.26
C GLU A 14 14.56 14.94 2.11
N ALA A 15 15.35 16.01 2.10
CA ALA A 15 16.34 16.32 1.06
C ALA A 15 17.78 16.39 1.58
N GLU A 16 18.00 16.05 2.85
CA GLU A 16 19.33 15.97 3.44
C GLU A 16 19.96 14.59 3.17
N MET A 17 21.25 14.57 2.80
CA MET A 17 21.96 13.32 2.52
C MET A 17 22.36 12.62 3.82
N PRO A 18 22.39 11.27 3.86
CA PRO A 18 22.10 10.35 2.77
C PRO A 18 20.61 10.13 2.55
N LEU A 19 20.19 10.08 1.27
CA LEU A 19 18.84 9.73 0.89
C LEU A 19 18.76 8.21 0.71
N GLU A 20 17.96 7.55 1.54
CA GLU A 20 17.69 6.11 1.44
C GLU A 20 16.25 5.90 0.98
N THR A 21 16.08 5.12 -0.08
CA THR A 21 14.78 4.73 -0.63
C THR A 21 14.76 3.21 -0.83
N PRO A 22 13.58 2.57 -0.90
CA PRO A 22 13.48 1.13 -1.16
C PRO A 22 14.18 0.65 -2.44
N TYR A 23 14.47 1.56 -3.37
CA TYR A 23 15.05 1.25 -4.68
C TYR A 23 16.56 1.53 -4.75
N GLY A 24 17.08 2.31 -3.80
CA GLY A 24 18.49 2.70 -3.82
C GLY A 24 18.84 3.77 -2.80
N LYS A 25 20.15 3.95 -2.64
CA LYS A 25 20.77 4.87 -1.69
C LYS A 25 21.63 5.88 -2.42
N ILE A 26 21.45 7.15 -2.09
CA ILE A 26 22.30 8.25 -2.55
C ILE A 26 23.02 8.81 -1.34
N SER A 27 24.34 8.75 -1.35
CA SER A 27 25.17 9.21 -0.24
C SER A 27 26.36 10.02 -0.72
N ARG A 28 26.83 10.95 0.11
CA ARG A 28 28.06 11.71 -0.14
C ARG A 28 29.23 10.97 0.50
N SER A 29 30.25 10.66 -0.29
CA SER A 29 31.51 10.08 0.16
C SER A 29 32.64 11.04 -0.20
N GLY A 30 33.00 11.95 0.72
CA GLY A 30 33.93 13.04 0.43
C GLY A 30 33.30 14.09 -0.48
N ASP A 31 33.96 14.40 -1.60
CA ASP A 31 33.45 15.32 -2.63
C ASP A 31 32.55 14.63 -3.67
N ASP A 32 32.51 13.29 -3.67
CA ASP A 32 31.73 12.51 -4.63
C ASP A 32 30.33 12.18 -4.09
N ILE A 33 29.35 12.20 -4.99
CA ILE A 33 28.00 11.69 -4.74
C ILE A 33 27.93 10.28 -5.35
N ILE A 34 27.66 9.29 -4.51
CA ILE A 34 27.56 7.88 -4.92
C ILE A 34 26.08 7.49 -4.86
N SER A 35 25.54 7.02 -5.98
CA SER A 35 24.24 6.33 -6.02
C SER A 35 24.45 4.82 -6.14
N VAL A 36 23.71 4.07 -5.33
CA VAL A 36 23.68 2.61 -5.35
C VAL A 36 22.23 2.20 -5.56
N SER A 37 21.95 1.41 -6.60
CA SER A 37 20.63 0.85 -6.87
C SER A 37 20.61 -0.62 -6.42
N GLU A 38 19.51 -1.05 -5.80
CA GLU A 38 19.30 -2.48 -5.47
C GLU A 38 18.47 -3.21 -6.55
N GLU A 39 17.89 -2.47 -7.50
CA GLU A 39 17.24 -3.04 -8.68
C GLU A 39 18.26 -3.23 -9.81
N GLU A 40 18.78 -4.44 -9.95
CA GLU A 40 19.54 -4.87 -11.14
C GLU A 40 18.94 -6.17 -11.71
N GLU A 41 18.45 -6.12 -12.95
CA GLU A 41 18.11 -7.33 -13.71
C GLU A 41 19.33 -7.78 -14.52
N LEU A 42 20.05 -8.78 -14.02
CA LEU A 42 21.22 -9.34 -14.70
C LEU A 42 20.86 -10.63 -15.44
N ILE A 43 20.69 -10.54 -16.76
CA ILE A 43 20.54 -11.72 -17.63
C ILE A 43 21.94 -12.22 -18.02
N SER A 44 22.42 -13.26 -17.34
CA SER A 44 23.70 -13.91 -17.66
C SER A 44 23.49 -15.21 -18.44
N LYS A 45 24.10 -15.30 -19.64
CA LYS A 45 24.13 -16.55 -20.42
C LYS A 45 25.39 -17.32 -20.07
N ILE A 46 25.25 -18.34 -19.23
CA ILE A 46 26.37 -19.21 -18.83
C ILE A 46 26.38 -20.43 -19.77
N GLU A 47 27.34 -20.49 -20.69
CA GLU A 47 27.60 -21.69 -21.49
C GLU A 47 28.61 -22.58 -20.76
N SER A 48 28.12 -23.63 -20.09
CA SER A 48 28.97 -24.64 -19.45
C SER A 48 29.20 -25.84 -20.37
N LYS A 49 30.47 -26.18 -20.61
CA LYS A 49 30.91 -27.37 -21.35
C LYS A 49 31.17 -28.59 -20.43
N ILE A 50 30.53 -28.65 -19.26
CA ILE A 50 30.70 -29.76 -18.32
C ILE A 50 29.35 -30.45 -18.10
N VAL A 51 29.09 -31.48 -18.90
CA VAL A 51 28.02 -32.46 -18.67
C VAL A 51 28.50 -33.46 -17.63
N LYS A 52 28.47 -33.07 -16.36
CA LYS A 52 28.49 -33.98 -15.22
C LYS A 52 27.67 -33.36 -14.11
N GLU A 53 26.43 -33.82 -13.99
CA GLU A 53 25.57 -33.77 -12.80
C GLU A 53 25.92 -32.65 -11.80
N ALA A 54 25.83 -31.38 -12.25
CA ALA A 54 25.83 -30.25 -11.35
C ALA A 54 24.44 -30.19 -10.71
N ALA A 55 24.14 -31.17 -9.85
CA ALA A 55 23.05 -31.05 -8.92
C ALA A 55 23.44 -29.91 -7.97
N ALA A 56 22.90 -28.72 -8.22
CA ALA A 56 23.01 -27.61 -7.27
C ALA A 56 22.47 -28.12 -5.92
N MET A 57 23.38 -28.31 -4.97
CA MET A 57 23.01 -28.77 -3.63
C MET A 57 22.31 -27.60 -2.94
N ILE A 58 21.00 -27.51 -3.11
CA ILE A 58 20.16 -26.57 -2.37
C ILE A 58 20.08 -27.12 -0.93
N GLN A 59 21.03 -26.72 -0.08
CA GLN A 59 20.91 -26.98 1.35
C GLN A 59 19.79 -26.11 1.90
N HIS A 60 18.70 -26.75 2.28
CA HIS A 60 17.60 -26.10 2.98
C HIS A 60 18.03 -25.80 4.42
N LEU A 61 18.34 -24.54 4.71
CA LEU A 61 18.83 -24.07 5.99
C LEU A 61 17.69 -23.44 6.80
N ALA A 62 17.33 -24.09 7.91
CA ALA A 62 16.27 -23.60 8.79
C ALA A 62 16.62 -22.21 9.37
N CYS A 63 15.74 -21.23 9.15
CA CYS A 63 15.86 -19.86 9.68
C CYS A 63 14.62 -19.54 10.53
N ASP A 64 14.84 -19.01 11.73
CA ASP A 64 13.79 -18.46 12.60
C ASP A 64 13.80 -16.93 12.50
N ILE A 65 12.66 -16.36 12.11
CA ILE A 65 12.47 -14.93 11.92
C ILE A 65 11.43 -14.45 12.92
N LYS A 66 11.82 -13.51 13.78
CA LYS A 66 10.91 -12.86 14.73
C LYS A 66 10.67 -11.43 14.29
N PHE A 67 9.45 -11.17 13.85
CA PHE A 67 8.99 -9.83 13.53
C PHE A 67 9.11 -8.91 14.75
N THR A 68 9.71 -7.73 14.59
CA THR A 68 9.84 -6.73 15.65
C THR A 68 8.87 -5.58 15.41
N GLN A 69 8.99 -4.91 14.25
CA GLN A 69 8.17 -3.74 13.94
C GLN A 69 8.12 -3.45 12.43
N LEU A 70 7.05 -2.73 12.04
CA LEU A 70 6.88 -2.13 10.73
C LEU A 70 6.34 -0.71 10.92
N SER A 71 7.13 0.31 10.55
CA SER A 71 6.79 1.72 10.75
C SER A 71 7.28 2.59 9.60
N GLY A 72 6.51 3.61 9.23
CA GLY A 72 6.88 4.56 8.18
C GLY A 72 5.66 5.03 7.43
N CYS A 73 5.83 5.29 6.13
CA CYS A 73 4.76 5.78 5.27
C CYS A 73 4.41 4.82 4.13
N TYR A 74 3.20 4.99 3.61
CA TYR A 74 2.74 4.34 2.38
C TYR A 74 2.60 5.40 1.26
N ASN A 75 2.74 4.96 0.01
CA ASN A 75 2.79 5.84 -1.18
C ASN A 75 3.83 6.96 -1.06
N CYS A 76 5.00 6.66 -0.49
CA CYS A 76 6.06 7.64 -0.26
C CYS A 76 7.44 7.12 -0.74
N PRO A 77 8.34 7.99 -1.21
CA PRO A 77 9.71 7.62 -1.57
C PRO A 77 10.53 7.05 -0.40
N GLN A 78 10.27 7.51 0.82
CA GLN A 78 10.95 7.09 2.04
C GLN A 78 10.57 5.66 2.45
N GLY A 79 9.40 5.16 2.03
CA GLY A 79 8.92 3.83 2.37
C GLY A 79 8.64 3.60 3.86
N ALA A 80 8.74 2.33 4.27
CA ALA A 80 8.53 1.87 5.62
C ALA A 80 9.67 0.96 6.10
N ASP A 81 10.14 1.22 7.30
CA ASP A 81 11.17 0.44 7.98
C ASP A 81 10.59 -0.86 8.52
N PHE A 82 11.08 -1.96 7.98
CA PHE A 82 10.88 -3.29 8.51
C PHE A 82 12.06 -3.69 9.40
N SER A 83 11.77 -4.08 10.64
CA SER A 83 12.74 -4.66 11.54
C SER A 83 12.30 -6.03 12.05
N ALA A 84 13.25 -6.96 12.03
CA ALA A 84 13.07 -8.30 12.57
C ALA A 84 14.38 -8.83 13.13
N ASP A 85 14.29 -9.83 13.99
CA ASP A 85 15.45 -10.63 14.38
C ASP A 85 15.49 -11.90 13.55
N CYS A 86 16.63 -12.16 12.89
CA CYS A 86 16.85 -13.42 12.20
C CYS A 86 17.95 -14.25 12.86
N ILE A 87 17.69 -15.55 13.01
CA ILE A 87 18.66 -16.56 13.45
C ILE A 87 18.64 -17.73 12.47
N SER A 88 19.81 -18.17 12.04
CA SER A 88 19.99 -19.34 11.18
C SER A 88 21.08 -20.26 11.72
N ASN A 89 21.11 -21.52 11.29
CA ASN A 89 22.18 -22.45 11.69
C ASN A 89 23.52 -22.17 10.98
N ALA A 90 23.51 -21.38 9.92
CA ALA A 90 24.69 -20.89 9.22
C ALA A 90 24.43 -19.50 8.64
N ASP A 91 25.51 -18.75 8.38
CA ASP A 91 25.41 -17.47 7.68
C ASP A 91 24.82 -17.72 6.29
N SER A 92 23.66 -17.13 6.03
CA SER A 92 22.84 -17.43 4.85
C SER A 92 22.09 -16.21 4.37
N MET A 93 21.80 -16.20 3.09
CA MET A 93 20.97 -15.20 2.44
C MET A 93 19.59 -15.80 2.21
N VAL A 94 18.56 -15.08 2.65
CA VAL A 94 17.19 -15.57 2.74
C VAL A 94 16.28 -14.62 1.98
N THR A 95 15.46 -15.16 1.09
CA THR A 95 14.49 -14.36 0.32
C THR A 95 13.10 -14.56 0.88
N ALA A 96 12.45 -13.47 1.25
CA ALA A 96 11.04 -13.42 1.61
C ALA A 96 10.21 -13.08 0.38
N ASN A 97 9.17 -13.87 0.14
CA ASN A 97 8.16 -13.65 -0.88
C ASN A 97 6.83 -13.35 -0.19
N CYS A 98 6.42 -12.08 -0.22
CA CYS A 98 5.14 -11.59 0.28
C CYS A 98 4.16 -11.38 -0.87
N GLU A 99 2.94 -10.93 -0.55
CA GLU A 99 1.92 -10.62 -1.57
C GLU A 99 2.26 -9.33 -2.33
N SER A 100 2.74 -8.31 -1.62
CA SER A 100 3.07 -7.01 -2.19
C SER A 100 4.44 -6.96 -2.86
N GLN A 101 5.45 -7.61 -2.28
CA GLN A 101 6.83 -7.50 -2.74
C GLN A 101 7.70 -8.72 -2.34
N LYS A 102 8.90 -8.75 -2.91
CA LYS A 102 9.95 -9.74 -2.61
C LYS A 102 11.20 -9.00 -2.17
N PHE A 103 11.86 -9.51 -1.13
CA PHE A 103 13.08 -8.90 -0.61
C PHE A 103 14.00 -9.96 -0.01
N THR A 104 15.28 -9.64 0.07
CA THR A 104 16.31 -10.58 0.52
C THR A 104 17.10 -9.97 1.67
N PHE A 105 17.45 -10.78 2.67
CA PHE A 105 18.24 -10.35 3.81
C PHE A 105 19.21 -11.43 4.29
N SER A 106 20.25 -11.01 4.99
CA SER A 106 21.24 -11.92 5.56
C SER A 106 20.88 -12.30 7.00
N CYS A 107 20.81 -13.59 7.24
CA CYS A 107 20.67 -14.19 8.56
C CYS A 107 22.01 -14.74 9.04
N LYS A 108 22.25 -14.65 10.34
CA LYS A 108 23.48 -15.12 10.98
C LYS A 108 23.19 -16.16 12.05
N ILE A 109 24.25 -16.87 12.45
CA ILE A 109 24.21 -17.82 13.58
C ILE A 109 23.82 -17.13 14.88
N ILE A 110 24.31 -15.90 15.07
CA ILE A 110 23.99 -15.06 16.22
C ILE A 110 22.80 -14.19 15.87
N ARG A 111 21.86 -14.05 16.83
CA ARG A 111 20.71 -13.14 16.73
C ARG A 111 21.17 -11.77 16.24
N LYS A 112 20.75 -11.42 15.03
CA LYS A 112 21.02 -10.14 14.42
C LYS A 112 19.70 -9.48 14.08
N ASN A 113 19.56 -8.23 14.48
CA ASN A 113 18.46 -7.40 14.02
C ASN A 113 18.73 -6.96 12.57
N ILE A 114 17.77 -7.22 11.70
CA ILE A 114 17.79 -6.83 10.30
C ILE A 114 16.88 -5.62 10.13
N TRP A 115 17.29 -4.71 9.26
CA TRP A 115 16.56 -3.49 8.88
C TRP A 115 16.46 -3.47 7.36
N ILE A 116 15.25 -3.30 6.83
CA ILE A 116 14.99 -3.26 5.40
C ILE A 116 13.94 -2.18 5.14
N LEU A 117 14.16 -1.38 4.10
CA LEU A 117 13.21 -0.36 3.67
C LEU A 117 12.27 -0.95 2.61
N LEU A 118 10.98 -0.97 2.89
CA LEU A 118 9.96 -1.58 2.03
C LEU A 118 9.00 -0.50 1.49
N ASN A 119 8.38 -0.74 0.33
CA ASN A 119 7.44 0.21 -0.26
C ASN A 119 6.02 -0.37 -0.21
N PHE A 120 5.11 0.35 0.45
CA PHE A 120 3.71 -0.06 0.54
C PHE A 120 2.78 0.96 -0.09
N GLN A 121 1.69 0.47 -0.67
CA GLN A 121 0.63 1.30 -1.24
C GLN A 121 -0.57 1.49 -0.31
N LYS A 122 -0.61 0.77 0.80
CA LYS A 122 -1.75 0.74 1.74
C LYS A 122 -1.32 1.11 3.15
N SER A 123 -2.27 1.65 3.91
CA SER A 123 -2.06 2.07 5.29
C SER A 123 -2.08 0.91 6.29
N LEU A 124 -2.83 -0.16 5.99
CA LEU A 124 -2.95 -1.33 6.84
C LEU A 124 -2.26 -2.51 6.17
N ILE A 125 -1.13 -2.93 6.74
CA ILE A 125 -0.37 -4.07 6.26
C ILE A 125 -0.72 -5.28 7.12
N ASN A 126 -1.14 -6.35 6.46
CA ASN A 126 -1.38 -7.65 7.05
C ASN A 126 -1.23 -8.71 5.95
N GLU A 127 0.00 -9.07 5.65
CA GLU A 127 0.32 -10.02 4.58
C GLU A 127 1.16 -11.18 5.12
N ARG A 128 0.97 -12.37 4.52
CA ARG A 128 1.73 -13.57 4.87
C ARG A 128 2.89 -13.71 3.90
N CYS A 129 4.09 -13.74 4.43
CA CYS A 129 5.31 -13.91 3.66
C CYS A 129 5.83 -15.33 3.78
N SER A 130 6.25 -15.90 2.67
CA SER A 130 6.92 -17.21 2.60
C SER A 130 8.42 -17.02 2.43
N VAL A 131 9.20 -17.85 3.12
CA VAL A 131 10.65 -17.73 3.14
C VAL A 131 11.28 -18.85 2.33
N SER A 132 11.92 -18.51 1.22
CA SER A 132 12.73 -19.46 0.44
C SER A 132 14.13 -19.54 1.04
N GLY A 133 14.47 -20.72 1.58
CA GLY A 133 15.74 -21.00 2.25
C GLY A 133 15.64 -22.05 3.35
N GLY A 134 14.47 -22.22 3.98
CA GLY A 134 14.23 -23.18 5.07
C GLY A 134 13.78 -24.58 4.63
N ALA A 135 14.09 -25.59 5.44
CA ALA A 135 13.69 -27.00 5.21
C ALA A 135 12.19 -27.25 5.41
N ASN A 136 11.49 -26.29 5.99
CA ASN A 136 10.04 -26.20 6.01
C ASN A 136 9.71 -24.77 5.63
N GLY A 137 8.78 -24.54 4.70
CA GLY A 137 8.38 -23.21 4.26
C GLY A 137 7.91 -22.39 5.46
N ASN A 138 8.83 -21.64 6.06
CA ASN A 138 8.55 -20.84 7.23
C ASN A 138 7.78 -19.62 6.73
N PHE A 139 6.62 -19.40 7.33
CA PHE A 139 5.80 -18.24 7.06
C PHE A 139 5.92 -17.27 8.23
N PHE A 140 6.02 -15.99 7.93
CA PHE A 140 5.85 -14.93 8.92
C PHE A 140 4.79 -13.96 8.43
N VAL A 141 4.22 -13.19 9.35
CA VAL A 141 3.17 -12.21 9.02
C VAL A 141 3.78 -10.82 9.17
N LEU A 142 3.75 -10.03 8.10
CA LEU A 142 4.02 -8.60 8.16
C LEU A 142 2.75 -7.90 8.60
N GLN A 143 2.79 -7.28 9.77
CA GLN A 143 1.66 -6.54 10.31
C GLN A 143 2.09 -5.16 10.79
N GLY A 144 1.41 -4.12 10.32
CA GLY A 144 1.72 -2.75 10.71
C GLY A 144 0.67 -1.76 10.23
N LYS A 145 0.71 -0.56 10.82
CA LYS A 145 -0.10 0.58 10.37
C LYS A 145 0.83 1.70 9.94
N LEU A 146 0.77 2.05 8.66
CA LEU A 146 1.58 3.07 8.03
C LEU A 146 0.83 4.40 7.95
N THR A 147 1.60 5.49 7.95
CA THR A 147 1.05 6.84 7.91
C THR A 147 1.00 7.34 6.47
N TYR A 148 -0.02 8.11 6.13
CA TYR A 148 -0.10 8.74 4.82
C TYR A 148 0.91 9.88 4.74
N HIS A 149 1.74 9.89 3.70
CA HIS A 149 2.64 10.99 3.44
C HIS A 149 2.01 11.93 2.40
N ILE A 150 1.80 13.19 2.78
CA ILE A 150 1.30 14.22 1.88
C ILE A 150 2.51 14.82 1.16
N SER A 151 2.81 14.31 -0.04
CA SER A 151 3.76 14.97 -0.93
C SER A 151 3.10 16.21 -1.54
N ASN A 152 3.61 17.39 -1.20
CA ASN A 152 3.21 18.63 -1.84
C ASN A 152 3.91 18.75 -3.20
N GLY A 153 3.47 18.00 -4.20
CA GLY A 153 3.73 18.23 -5.64
C GLY A 153 5.18 18.13 -6.16
N ASP A 154 6.21 18.27 -5.33
CA ASP A 154 7.61 18.41 -5.76
C ASP A 154 8.49 17.30 -5.16
N THR A 155 8.05 16.04 -5.23
CA THR A 155 8.95 14.91 -4.97
C THR A 155 9.83 14.65 -6.18
N LEU A 156 11.13 14.96 -6.06
CA LEU A 156 12.20 14.72 -7.06
C LEU A 156 12.30 13.26 -7.55
N PHE A 157 11.63 12.31 -6.89
CA PHE A 157 11.71 10.88 -7.15
C PHE A 157 10.35 10.24 -7.47
N GLY A 158 9.32 11.05 -7.75
CA GLY A 158 8.08 10.55 -8.35
C GLY A 158 8.36 10.06 -9.77
N HIS A 159 7.99 8.82 -10.08
CA HIS A 159 8.07 8.28 -11.45
C HIS A 159 6.93 8.87 -12.29
N ASP A 160 6.93 10.20 -12.46
CA ASP A 160 5.92 10.90 -13.21
C ASP A 160 6.30 10.89 -14.69
N THR A 161 5.57 10.08 -15.44
CA THR A 161 5.49 10.21 -16.90
C THR A 161 5.22 11.67 -17.22
N TYR A 162 6.17 12.33 -17.90
CA TYR A 162 6.04 13.71 -18.36
C TYR A 162 4.72 13.93 -19.11
N ILE A 163 3.73 14.54 -18.46
CA ILE A 163 2.57 15.14 -19.12
C ILE A 163 2.69 16.65 -18.96
N LEU A 164 2.82 17.32 -20.11
CA LEU A 164 2.90 18.77 -20.25
C LEU A 164 1.84 19.50 -19.41
N PRO A 165 2.16 20.68 -18.85
CA PRO A 165 1.24 21.38 -17.96
C PRO A 165 0.13 22.04 -18.77
N LEU A 166 -1.01 21.35 -18.92
CA LEU A 166 -2.24 21.98 -19.37
C LEU A 166 -2.86 22.73 -18.19
N SER A 167 -2.87 24.05 -18.31
CA SER A 167 -3.15 25.07 -17.29
C SER A 167 -4.52 25.00 -16.56
N HIS A 168 -5.29 23.91 -16.58
CA HIS A 168 -6.64 23.82 -16.01
C HIS A 168 -6.97 22.55 -15.18
N GLN A 169 -6.00 21.72 -14.79
CA GLN A 169 -6.28 20.54 -13.96
C GLN A 169 -6.04 20.79 -12.47
N ARG A 170 -6.93 21.56 -11.83
CA ARG A 170 -6.95 21.78 -10.37
C ARG A 170 -7.34 20.52 -9.55
N PHE A 171 -7.37 19.34 -10.19
CA PHE A 171 -7.83 18.06 -9.63
C PHE A 171 -7.01 16.85 -10.10
N SER A 172 -5.86 17.04 -10.78
CA SER A 172 -5.07 15.91 -11.32
C SER A 172 -4.39 15.08 -10.24
N ASP A 173 -3.89 15.72 -9.18
CA ASP A 173 -2.94 15.04 -8.28
C ASP A 173 -3.59 14.76 -6.92
N ILE A 174 -4.82 14.23 -6.95
CA ILE A 174 -5.46 13.72 -5.74
C ILE A 174 -4.93 12.30 -5.51
N THR A 175 -3.79 12.18 -4.85
CA THR A 175 -3.43 10.96 -4.13
C THR A 175 -4.44 10.80 -3.00
N LEU A 176 -5.48 9.99 -3.24
CA LEU A 176 -6.46 9.70 -2.21
C LEU A 176 -5.80 8.85 -1.12
N PRO A 177 -6.01 9.18 0.17
CA PRO A 177 -5.58 8.31 1.24
C PRO A 177 -6.28 6.95 1.11
N ASP A 178 -5.64 5.91 1.61
CA ASP A 178 -6.23 4.57 1.69
C ASP A 178 -7.54 4.62 2.48
N ILE A 179 -8.67 4.44 1.77
CA ILE A 179 -10.03 4.46 2.32
C ILE A 179 -10.49 3.07 2.78
N GLU A 180 -9.73 2.01 2.50
CA GLU A 180 -10.05 0.65 2.94
C GLU A 180 -10.31 0.56 4.46
N PRO A 181 -9.53 1.23 5.34
CA PRO A 181 -9.80 1.28 6.78
C PRO A 181 -11.16 1.92 7.10
N LEU A 182 -11.51 3.02 6.43
CA LEU A 182 -12.76 3.75 6.65
C LEU A 182 -13.96 2.89 6.25
N ILE A 183 -13.89 2.24 5.09
CA ILE A 183 -14.93 1.33 4.60
C ILE A 183 -15.13 0.17 5.59
N ARG A 184 -14.04 -0.38 6.14
CA ARG A 184 -14.12 -1.47 7.13
C ARG A 184 -14.87 -1.01 8.39
N ILE A 185 -14.62 0.20 8.88
CA ILE A 185 -15.31 0.75 10.06
C ILE A 185 -16.80 0.98 9.78
N ILE A 186 -17.12 1.60 8.63
CA ILE A 186 -18.50 1.85 8.19
C ILE A 186 -19.27 0.53 8.08
N ASN A 187 -18.68 -0.47 7.42
CA ASN A 187 -19.29 -1.78 7.28
C ASN A 187 -19.38 -2.56 8.59
N HIS A 188 -18.53 -2.31 9.58
CA HIS A 188 -18.64 -3.02 10.84
C HIS A 188 -19.69 -2.40 11.76
N HIS A 189 -19.76 -1.06 11.82
CA HIS A 189 -20.57 -0.37 12.81
C HIS A 189 -21.88 0.23 12.27
N TRP A 190 -21.98 0.55 10.98
CA TRP A 190 -23.11 1.34 10.45
C TRP A 190 -24.07 0.54 9.57
N LYS A 191 -23.96 -0.80 9.55
CA LYS A 191 -24.87 -1.68 8.80
C LYS A 191 -26.35 -1.41 9.10
N PHE A 192 -26.69 -1.21 10.38
CA PHE A 192 -28.07 -0.93 10.79
C PHE A 192 -28.53 0.47 10.38
N ALA A 193 -27.66 1.48 10.49
CA ALA A 193 -27.97 2.85 10.09
C ALA A 193 -28.20 2.96 8.58
N LEU A 194 -27.34 2.31 7.77
CA LEU A 194 -27.51 2.24 6.31
C LEU A 194 -28.79 1.49 5.93
N GLY A 195 -29.12 0.41 6.63
CA GLY A 195 -30.39 -0.28 6.46
C GLY A 195 -31.61 0.60 6.76
N ALA A 196 -31.55 1.37 7.86
CA ALA A 196 -32.62 2.29 8.24
C ALA A 196 -32.82 3.40 7.19
N ILE A 197 -31.73 4.03 6.72
CA ILE A 197 -31.79 5.07 5.68
C ILE A 197 -32.36 4.50 4.37
N GLY A 198 -31.91 3.32 3.95
CA GLY A 198 -32.46 2.64 2.77
C GLY A 198 -33.95 2.34 2.92
N SER A 199 -34.39 1.89 4.09
CA SER A 199 -35.80 1.63 4.37
C SER A 199 -36.66 2.91 4.35
N ALA A 200 -36.15 4.01 4.91
CA ALA A 200 -36.84 5.29 4.90
C ALA A 200 -36.97 5.86 3.47
N LEU A 201 -35.91 5.77 2.66
CA LEU A 201 -35.92 6.24 1.27
C LEU A 201 -36.88 5.43 0.40
N THR A 202 -36.91 4.11 0.56
CA THR A 202 -37.84 3.24 -0.18
C THR A 202 -39.30 3.49 0.21
N LEU A 203 -39.59 3.69 1.50
CA LEU A 203 -40.93 4.07 1.98
C LEU A 203 -41.35 5.45 1.46
N ALA A 204 -40.45 6.43 1.47
CA ALA A 204 -40.72 7.77 0.92
C ALA A 204 -40.99 7.71 -0.59
N MET A 205 -40.20 6.93 -1.33
CA MET A 205 -40.37 6.73 -2.76
C MET A 205 -41.70 6.03 -3.11
N LEU A 206 -42.08 4.99 -2.35
CA LEU A 206 -43.37 4.32 -2.49
C LEU A 206 -44.53 5.27 -2.19
N THR A 207 -44.42 6.07 -1.13
CA THR A 207 -45.46 7.05 -0.75
C THR A 207 -45.63 8.10 -1.84
N TYR A 208 -44.53 8.55 -2.46
CA TYR A 208 -44.58 9.53 -3.55
C TYR A 208 -45.22 8.96 -4.82
N LEU A 209 -44.92 7.71 -5.17
CA LEU A 209 -45.46 7.04 -6.38
C LEU A 209 -46.95 6.69 -6.24
N PHE A 210 -47.37 6.17 -5.08
CA PHE A 210 -48.74 5.70 -4.87
C PHE A 210 -49.69 6.75 -4.29
N GLY A 211 -49.17 7.83 -3.68
CA GLY A 211 -49.96 8.92 -3.12
C GLY A 211 -50.97 9.54 -4.10
N PRO A 212 -50.57 9.91 -5.34
CA PRO A 212 -51.49 10.46 -6.33
C PRO A 212 -52.60 9.49 -6.73
N VAL A 213 -52.30 8.19 -6.82
CA VAL A 213 -53.28 7.15 -7.19
C VAL A 213 -54.36 7.04 -6.12
N VAL A 214 -53.97 7.00 -4.84
CA VAL A 214 -54.92 6.93 -3.72
C VAL A 214 -55.83 8.16 -3.68
N LEU A 215 -55.29 9.36 -3.90
CA LEU A 215 -56.07 10.61 -3.94
C LEU A 215 -57.12 10.60 -5.06
N ILE A 216 -56.77 10.10 -6.25
CA ILE A 216 -57.72 9.99 -7.38
C ILE A 216 -58.87 9.04 -7.05
N TYR A 217 -58.59 7.89 -6.41
CA TYR A 217 -59.64 6.95 -6.01
C TYR A 217 -60.58 7.51 -4.94
N ILE A 218 -60.04 8.24 -3.95
CA ILE A 218 -60.85 8.90 -2.92
C ILE A 218 -61.76 9.97 -3.54
N LEU A 219 -61.22 10.80 -4.44
CA LEU A 219 -62.01 11.82 -5.15
C LEU A 219 -63.13 11.19 -5.98
N LYS A 220 -62.83 10.10 -6.69
CA LYS A 220 -63.81 9.37 -7.49
C LYS A 220 -64.91 8.75 -6.63
N ALA A 221 -64.57 8.22 -5.46
CA ALA A 221 -65.55 7.70 -4.50
C ALA A 221 -66.46 8.81 -3.94
N LEU A 222 -65.88 9.96 -3.56
CA LEU A 222 -66.63 11.12 -3.08
C LEU A 222 -67.59 11.67 -4.14
N LEU A 223 -67.13 11.81 -5.39
CA LEU A 223 -67.98 12.24 -6.50
C LEU A 223 -69.12 11.25 -6.77
N HIS A 224 -68.87 9.94 -6.64
CA HIS A 224 -69.91 8.92 -6.83
C HIS A 224 -70.96 8.94 -5.72
N ILE A 225 -70.56 9.17 -4.46
CA ILE A 225 -71.47 9.32 -3.33
C ILE A 225 -72.32 10.58 -3.47
N LEU A 226 -71.71 11.71 -3.84
CA LEU A 226 -72.43 12.97 -4.07
C LEU A 226 -73.42 12.86 -5.24
N ALA A 227 -73.06 12.18 -6.33
CA ALA A 227 -73.94 11.95 -7.48
C ALA A 227 -75.07 10.96 -7.20
N ARG A 228 -74.97 10.14 -6.15
CA ARG A 228 -76.03 9.21 -5.72
C ARG A 228 -77.05 9.87 -4.78
N ASN A 229 -76.68 11.00 -4.17
CA ASN A 229 -77.48 11.68 -3.15
C ASN A 229 -78.21 12.93 -3.69
N ASN A 230 -78.22 13.13 -5.01
CA ASN A 230 -78.89 14.20 -5.76
C ASN A 230 -79.69 13.56 -6.90
#